data_AF-A0AAP8GE50-F1
#
_entry.id   AF-A0AAP8GE50-F1
#
_cell.length_a   1.000
_cell.length_b   1.000
_cell.length_c   1.000
_cell.angle_alpha   90.00
_cell.angle_beta   90.00
_cell.angle_gamma   90.00
#
_symmetry.space_group_name_H-M   'P 1'
#
loop_
_entity.id
_entity.type
_entity.pdbx_description
1 polymer ?
#
loop_
_entity_poly.entity_id
_entity_poly.type
_entity_poly.pdbx_seq_one_letter_code
_entity_poly.pdbx_strand_id
1 'polypeptide(L)'
;AQQLHEGIDSKKQGTIGLITHMRTDSTRISDTAKAEAKQYITDKYGESYTSKRKASGKQGDQDAHEAIRPSSTMRTPDDMKSFLTKDQYRLYKLIWERFVASQMAPAILDT
;
A
#
# COMPACT_ATOMS: atom_id res chain seq x y z
N ALA A 1 2.62 -4.64 13.61
CA ALA A 1 3.37 -4.46 12.34
C ALA A 1 4.16 -5.70 11.97
N GLN A 2 5.05 -6.20 12.83
CA GLN A 2 5.89 -7.39 12.57
C GLN A 2 5.10 -8.61 12.06
N GLN A 3 4.00 -8.97 12.72
CA GLN A 3 3.11 -10.07 12.27
C GLN A 3 2.55 -9.87 10.85
N LEU A 4 2.22 -8.63 10.45
CA LEU A 4 1.73 -8.35 9.10
C LEU A 4 2.84 -8.51 8.05
N HIS A 5 4.11 -8.41 8.43
CA HIS A 5 5.25 -8.60 7.55
C HIS A 5 5.67 -10.08 7.47
N GLU A 6 5.84 -10.73 8.62
CA GLU A 6 6.28 -12.12 8.73
C GLU A 6 5.21 -13.11 8.23
N GLY A 7 3.93 -12.75 8.40
CA GLY A 7 2.83 -13.39 7.71
C GLY A 7 1.61 -13.63 8.59
N ILE A 8 0.46 -13.65 7.92
CA ILE A 8 -0.84 -14.01 8.49
C ILE A 8 -1.30 -15.30 7.83
N ASP A 9 -1.79 -16.24 8.64
CA ASP A 9 -2.36 -17.48 8.13
C ASP A 9 -3.68 -17.19 7.40
N SER A 10 -3.62 -17.24 6.06
CA SER A 10 -4.81 -17.21 5.23
C SER A 10 -5.19 -18.64 4.89
N LYS A 11 -6.32 -19.12 5.42
CA LYS A 11 -6.84 -20.49 5.23
C LYS A 11 -6.87 -20.99 3.78
N LYS A 12 -6.83 -20.10 2.78
CA LYS A 12 -6.84 -20.42 1.34
C LYS A 12 -5.50 -20.26 0.62
N GLN A 13 -4.54 -19.50 1.19
CA GLN A 13 -3.31 -19.10 0.50
C GLN A 13 -2.03 -19.39 1.31
N GLY A 14 -2.17 -20.00 2.49
CA GLY A 14 -1.06 -20.20 3.42
C GLY A 14 -0.66 -18.91 4.14
N THR A 15 0.51 -18.94 4.78
CA THR A 15 1.07 -17.78 5.49
C THR A 15 1.52 -16.71 4.49
N ILE A 16 0.87 -15.55 4.51
CA ILE A 16 1.16 -14.44 3.59
C ILE A 16 1.59 -13.18 4.33
N GLY A 17 2.71 -12.57 3.90
CA GLY A 17 3.09 -11.22 4.29
C GLY A 17 2.18 -10.19 3.62
N LEU A 18 1.51 -9.36 4.42
CA LEU A 18 0.58 -8.32 3.96
C LEU A 18 1.24 -6.97 3.75
N ILE A 19 2.38 -6.70 4.39
CA ILE A 19 3.12 -5.44 4.24
C ILE A 19 4.60 -5.66 3.94
N THR A 20 5.24 -4.67 3.34
CA THR A 20 6.71 -4.58 3.20
C THR A 20 7.39 -4.43 4.58
N HIS A 21 8.73 -4.51 4.60
CA HIS A 21 9.49 -4.44 5.86
C HIS A 21 9.18 -3.14 6.62
N MET A 22 8.68 -3.28 7.84
CA MET A 22 8.22 -2.18 8.69
C MET A 22 9.32 -1.26 9.26
N ARG A 23 10.60 -1.60 9.11
CA ARG A 23 11.73 -0.78 9.60
C ARG A 23 12.40 -0.13 8.41
N THR A 24 11.96 1.08 8.09
CA THR A 24 12.45 1.86 6.96
C THR A 24 12.30 3.35 7.26
N ASP A 25 13.24 4.13 6.75
CA ASP A 25 13.22 5.60 6.66
C ASP A 25 12.86 6.06 5.23
N SER A 26 12.63 5.13 4.31
CA SER A 26 12.31 5.39 2.91
C SER A 26 10.81 5.61 2.70
N THR A 27 10.49 6.53 1.80
CA THR A 27 9.15 6.72 1.23
C THR A 27 9.09 6.32 -0.25
N ARG A 28 10.16 5.69 -0.76
CA ARG A 28 10.26 5.22 -2.13
C ARG A 28 9.28 4.06 -2.35
N ILE A 29 8.62 4.07 -3.50
CA ILE A 29 7.69 3.02 -3.92
C ILE A 29 8.25 2.41 -5.21
N SER A 30 8.28 1.08 -5.30
CA SER A 30 8.65 0.36 -6.53
C SER A 30 7.69 0.64 -7.68
N ASP A 31 8.19 0.59 -8.92
CA ASP A 31 7.36 0.88 -10.09
C ASP A 31 6.26 -0.16 -10.31
N THR A 32 6.50 -1.41 -9.90
CA THR A 32 5.48 -2.48 -9.88
C THR A 32 4.31 -2.13 -8.95
N ALA A 33 4.61 -1.65 -7.73
CA ALA A 33 3.58 -1.23 -6.78
C ALA A 33 2.82 0.02 -7.24
N LYS A 34 3.50 0.99 -7.89
CA LYS A 34 2.83 2.14 -8.50
C LYS A 34 1.88 1.72 -9.61
N ALA A 35 2.32 0.80 -10.48
CA ALA A 35 1.50 0.31 -11.58
C ALA A 35 0.25 -0.44 -11.07
N GLU A 36 0.42 -1.32 -10.08
CA GLU A 36 -0.70 -2.04 -9.47
C GLU A 36 -1.68 -1.09 -8.76
N ALA A 37 -1.17 -0.09 -8.03
CA ALA A 37 -2.01 0.90 -7.38
C ALA A 37 -2.78 1.76 -8.40
N LYS A 38 -2.13 2.17 -9.49
CA LYS A 38 -2.76 2.89 -10.59
C LYS A 38 -3.88 2.06 -11.22
N GLN A 39 -3.65 0.77 -11.43
CA GLN A 39 -4.66 -0.15 -11.97
C GLN A 39 -5.86 -0.21 -11.02
N TYR A 40 -5.62 -0.50 -9.73
CA TYR A 40 -6.67 -0.55 -8.72
C TYR A 40 -7.49 0.74 -8.65
N ILE A 41 -6.84 1.90 -8.65
CA ILE A 41 -7.51 3.21 -8.58
C ILE A 41 -8.33 3.47 -9.84
N THR A 42 -7.78 3.18 -11.02
CA THR A 42 -8.50 3.32 -12.30
C THR A 42 -9.76 2.47 -12.30
N ASP A 43 -9.65 1.20 -11.90
CA ASP A 43 -10.77 0.26 -11.92
C ASP A 43 -11.84 0.61 -10.88
N LYS A 44 -11.43 1.09 -9.70
CA LYS A 44 -12.33 1.32 -8.57
C LYS A 44 -12.95 2.73 -8.55
N TYR A 45 -12.18 3.75 -8.92
CA TYR A 45 -12.57 5.16 -8.79
C TYR A 45 -12.59 5.90 -10.13
N GLY A 46 -11.96 5.36 -11.17
CA GLY A 46 -11.83 5.99 -12.48
C GLY A 46 -10.47 6.67 -12.69
N GLU A 47 -10.10 6.85 -13.96
CA GLU A 47 -8.78 7.38 -14.35
C GLU A 47 -8.49 8.79 -13.79
N SER A 48 -9.53 9.62 -13.63
CA SER A 48 -9.42 10.97 -13.07
C SER A 48 -8.88 11.00 -11.63
N TYR A 49 -8.99 9.90 -10.90
CA TYR A 49 -8.51 9.78 -9.52
C TYR A 49 -7.07 9.28 -9.43
N THR A 50 -6.42 8.95 -10.55
CA THR A 50 -5.00 8.53 -10.55
C THR A 50 -4.06 9.73 -10.47
N SER A 51 -2.98 9.60 -9.69
CA SER A 51 -1.95 10.65 -9.62
C SER A 51 -1.22 10.81 -10.95
N LYS A 52 -1.16 12.04 -11.45
CA LYS A 52 -0.32 12.43 -12.60
C LYS A 52 1.08 12.90 -12.20
N ARG A 53 1.39 12.92 -10.90
CA ARG A 53 2.69 13.40 -10.40
C ARG A 53 3.77 12.36 -10.71
N LYS A 54 4.89 12.80 -11.30
CA LYS A 54 6.11 11.99 -11.34
C LYS A 54 6.66 11.87 -9.91
N ALA A 55 6.96 10.65 -9.48
CA ALA A 55 7.47 10.40 -8.14
C ALA A 55 8.79 11.17 -7.91
N SER A 56 8.82 12.05 -6.91
CA SER A 56 10.05 12.68 -6.45
C SER A 56 10.77 11.73 -5.49
N GLY A 57 11.62 10.86 -6.02
CA GLY A 57 12.57 10.12 -5.19
C GLY A 57 13.76 11.02 -4.84
N LYS A 58 14.16 11.08 -3.57
CA LYS A 58 15.50 11.58 -3.23
C LYS A 58 16.49 10.52 -3.71
N GLN A 59 17.27 10.84 -4.73
CA GLN A 59 18.27 9.94 -5.29
C GLN A 59 19.50 9.95 -4.37
N GLY A 60 19.77 8.81 -3.73
CA GLY A 60 20.93 8.60 -2.87
C GLY A 60 21.12 7.12 -2.58
N ASP A 61 22.37 6.68 -2.41
CA ASP A 61 22.85 5.29 -2.38
C ASP A 61 22.28 4.37 -1.25
N GLN A 62 21.26 4.80 -0.50
CA GLN A 62 20.49 3.96 0.43
C GLN A 62 19.20 3.37 -0.21
N ASP A 63 19.16 3.38 -1.54
CA ASP A 63 17.99 3.12 -2.41
C ASP A 63 17.38 1.71 -2.35
N ALA A 64 17.93 0.80 -1.54
CA ALA A 64 17.40 -0.55 -1.35
C ALA A 64 16.10 -0.58 -0.53
N HIS A 65 15.85 0.44 0.31
CA HIS A 65 14.69 0.43 1.21
C HIS A 65 13.42 0.95 0.54
N GLU A 66 12.31 0.26 0.79
CA GLU A 66 10.99 0.58 0.27
C GLU A 66 10.08 1.07 1.39
N ALA A 67 9.16 1.99 1.06
CA ALA A 67 8.12 2.45 1.97
C ALA A 67 7.32 1.30 2.59
N ILE A 68 6.75 1.55 3.77
CA ILE A 68 5.78 0.65 4.38
C ILE A 68 4.47 0.74 3.58
N ARG A 69 4.14 -0.32 2.86
CA ARG A 69 2.95 -0.42 2.00
C ARG A 69 2.40 -1.86 1.99
N PRO A 70 1.18 -2.08 1.48
CA PRO A 70 0.70 -3.43 1.20
C PRO A 70 1.63 -4.17 0.25
N SER A 71 1.82 -5.47 0.44
CA SER A 71 2.55 -6.31 -0.50
C SER A 71 1.86 -6.38 -1.87
N SER A 72 0.53 -6.33 -1.88
CA SER A 72 -0.32 -6.10 -3.06
C SER A 72 -1.50 -5.20 -2.69
N THR A 73 -1.80 -4.25 -3.56
CA THR A 73 -2.93 -3.31 -3.49
C THR A 73 -4.27 -4.03 -3.66
N MET A 74 -4.27 -5.13 -4.42
CA MET A 74 -5.47 -5.93 -4.71
C MET A 74 -5.99 -6.69 -3.49
N ARG A 75 -5.17 -6.83 -2.43
CA ARG A 75 -5.61 -7.34 -1.13
C ARG A 75 -6.26 -6.20 -0.36
N THR A 76 -7.55 -5.96 -0.58
CA THR A 76 -8.22 -4.85 0.10
C THR A 76 -8.37 -5.15 1.61
N PRO A 77 -8.48 -4.13 2.47
CA PRO A 77 -8.75 -4.35 3.88
C PRO A 77 -10.00 -5.23 4.11
N ASP A 78 -11.03 -5.06 3.31
CA ASP A 78 -12.29 -5.79 3.45
C ASP A 78 -12.12 -7.28 3.12
N ASP A 79 -11.36 -7.61 2.07
CA ASP A 79 -11.02 -9.00 1.73
C ASP A 79 -10.19 -9.66 2.84
N MET A 80 -9.31 -8.89 3.47
CA MET A 80 -8.41 -9.41 4.50
C MET A 80 -9.01 -9.45 5.90
N LYS A 81 -10.13 -8.76 6.14
CA LYS A 81 -10.70 -8.56 7.48
C LYS A 81 -10.97 -9.86 8.25
N SER A 82 -11.44 -10.90 7.57
CA SER A 82 -11.78 -12.18 8.20
C SER A 82 -10.56 -12.99 8.68
N PHE A 83 -9.37 -12.66 8.19
CA PHE A 83 -8.12 -13.33 8.52
C PHE A 83 -7.29 -12.58 9.57
N LEU A 84 -7.74 -11.39 9.98
CA LEU A 84 -6.98 -10.49 10.84
C LEU A 84 -7.67 -10.31 12.20
N THR A 85 -6.85 -10.18 13.23
CA THR A 85 -7.35 -9.64 14.50
C THR A 85 -7.77 -8.18 14.33
N LYS A 86 -8.54 -7.65 15.28
CA LYS A 86 -9.03 -6.26 15.24
C LYS A 86 -7.91 -5.23 15.08
N ASP A 87 -6.79 -5.41 15.77
CA ASP A 87 -5.68 -4.46 15.73
C ASP A 87 -4.82 -4.63 14.48
N GLN A 88 -4.64 -5.86 14.00
CA GLN A 88 -4.00 -6.13 12.71
C GLN A 88 -4.79 -5.50 11.56
N TYR A 89 -6.12 -5.67 11.55
CA TYR A 89 -7.00 -5.06 10.55
C TYR A 89 -6.91 -3.53 10.58
N ARG A 90 -6.98 -2.90 11.76
CA ARG A 90 -6.86 -1.44 11.89
C ARG A 90 -5.53 -0.92 11.35
N LEU A 91 -4.43 -1.57 11.69
CA LEU A 91 -3.11 -1.18 11.22
C LEU A 91 -2.95 -1.42 9.71
N TYR A 92 -3.39 -2.58 9.21
CA TYR A 92 -3.34 -2.89 7.80
C TYR A 92 -4.17 -1.91 6.98
N LYS A 93 -5.39 -1.63 7.42
CA LYS A 93 -6.29 -0.64 6.80
C LYS A 93 -5.63 0.73 6.72
N LEU A 94 -5.03 1.20 7.81
CA LEU A 94 -4.32 2.49 7.84
C LEU A 94 -3.16 2.54 6.82
N ILE A 95 -2.33 1.49 6.78
CA ILE A 95 -1.21 1.40 5.83
C ILE A 95 -1.74 1.39 4.39
N TRP A 96 -2.78 0.60 4.13
CA TRP A 96 -3.38 0.45 2.81
C TRP A 96 -4.00 1.77 2.33
N GLU A 97 -4.82 2.42 3.15
CA GLU A 97 -5.46 3.70 2.81
C GLU A 97 -4.42 4.80 2.58
N ARG A 98 -3.38 4.87 3.41
CA ARG A 98 -2.29 5.84 3.24
C ARG A 98 -1.53 5.61 1.93
N PHE A 99 -1.26 4.36 1.59
CA PHE A 99 -0.58 4.00 0.35
C PHE A 99 -1.43 4.35 -0.88
N VAL A 100 -2.69 3.90 -0.93
CA VAL A 100 -3.58 4.18 -2.06
C VAL A 100 -3.79 5.68 -2.23
N ALA A 101 -4.08 6.41 -1.16
CA ALA A 101 -4.23 7.86 -1.22
C ALA A 101 -2.98 8.57 -1.74
N SER A 102 -1.77 8.07 -1.42
CA SER A 102 -0.52 8.65 -1.95
C SER A 102 -0.39 8.52 -3.47
N GLN A 103 -1.10 7.57 -4.08
CA GLN A 103 -1.13 7.33 -5.53
C GLN A 103 -2.35 7.95 -6.22
N MET A 104 -3.21 8.67 -5.48
CA MET A 104 -4.39 9.34 -6.01
C MET A 104 -4.12 10.80 -6.41
N ALA A 105 -5.00 11.35 -7.24
CA ALA A 105 -5.00 12.75 -7.61
C ALA A 105 -5.22 13.65 -6.36
N PRO A 106 -4.61 14.86 -6.33
CA PRO A 106 -4.85 15.80 -5.24
C PRO A 106 -6.31 16.27 -5.24
N ALA A 107 -6.84 16.58 -4.05
CA ALA A 107 -8.15 17.20 -3.92
C ALA A 107 -8.15 18.61 -4.54
N ILE A 108 -9.22 18.93 -5.26
CA ILE A 108 -9.50 20.29 -5.72
C ILE A 108 -10.44 20.90 -4.67
N LEU A 109 -10.00 21.99 -4.06
CA LEU A 109 -10.76 22.72 -3.04
C LEU A 109 -10.88 24.17 -3.51
N ASP A 110 -12.10 24.68 -3.55
CA ASP A 110 -12.35 26.11 -3.70
C ASP A 110 -12.19 26.75 -2.30
N THR A 111 -11.19 27.61 -2.15
CA THR A 111 -10.92 28.40 -0.95
C THR A 111 -11.21 29.87 -1.19
#